data_AF-A0A4D0R0P1-F1
#
_entry.id   AF-A0A4D0R0P1-F1
#
_cell.length_a   1.000
_cell.length_b   1.000
_cell.length_c   1.000
_cell.angle_alpha   90.00
_cell.angle_beta   90.00
_cell.angle_gamma   90.00
#
_symmetry.space_group_name_H-M   'P 1'
#
loop_
_entity.id
_entity.type
_entity.pdbx_description
1 polymer ?
#
loop_
_entity_poly.entity_id
_entity_poly.type
_entity_poly.pdbx_seq_one_letter_code
_entity_poly.pdbx_strand_id
1 'polypeptide(L)'
;MILAMVLFVGNIFYTNHRDDISMEAERDSIRTMFAYEIANNHRALTFLDKTRHIGFDENSEHFVGEPFAINVKSLGGPRLQIALNQTDKVFKSYFSELSKLDKEDVTLLMDYYHEQSILLERVKSTLQKMKSGNDIKVDIDGYLLEEHFMNELNLSNILLKRYSHLLSQYAKEHKTKDLHN
;
A
#
# COMPACT_ATOMS: atom_id res chain seq x y z
N MET A 1 18.14 -9.10 53.10
CA MET A 1 18.18 -7.91 52.22
C MET A 1 18.64 -8.23 50.80
N ILE A 2 19.77 -8.93 50.59
CA ILE A 2 20.29 -9.23 49.24
C ILE A 2 19.30 -10.02 48.36
N LEU A 3 18.65 -11.07 48.90
CA LEU A 3 17.69 -11.89 48.14
C LEU A 3 16.45 -11.11 47.68
N ALA A 4 15.97 -10.16 48.49
CA ALA A 4 14.82 -9.32 48.13
C ALA A 4 15.16 -8.31 47.02
N MET A 5 16.40 -7.79 47.01
CA MET A 5 16.87 -6.91 45.93
C MET A 5 17.05 -7.66 44.61
N VAL A 6 17.52 -8.91 44.64
CA VAL A 6 17.63 -9.75 43.43
C VAL A 6 16.25 -10.06 42.84
N LEU A 7 15.27 -10.40 43.68
CA LEU A 7 13.88 -10.62 43.24
C LEU A 7 13.24 -9.34 42.69
N PHE A 8 13.52 -8.19 43.31
CA PHE A 8 13.02 -6.89 42.85
C PHE A 8 13.60 -6.51 41.48
N VAL A 9 14.92 -6.63 41.29
CA VAL A 9 15.58 -6.38 40.00
C VAL A 9 15.11 -7.36 38.93
N GLY A 10 14.96 -8.65 39.27
CA GLY A 10 14.41 -9.65 38.36
C GLY A 10 12.97 -9.34 37.93
N ASN A 11 12.14 -8.84 38.84
CA ASN A 11 10.76 -8.47 38.54
C ASN A 11 10.68 -7.22 37.64
N ILE A 12 11.57 -6.22 37.84
CA ILE A 12 11.70 -5.07 36.94
C ILE A 12 12.11 -5.52 35.54
N PHE A 13 13.10 -6.41 35.43
CA PHE A 13 13.53 -6.93 34.13
C PHE A 13 12.42 -7.72 33.43
N TYR A 14 11.70 -8.56 34.17
CA TYR A 14 10.60 -9.37 33.64
C TYR A 14 9.41 -8.51 33.17
N THR A 15 9.02 -7.50 33.95
CA THR A 15 7.92 -6.59 33.61
C THR A 15 8.26 -5.74 32.39
N ASN A 16 9.43 -5.10 32.38
CA ASN A 16 9.89 -4.33 31.22
C ASN A 16 9.94 -5.19 29.94
N HIS A 17 10.48 -6.40 30.02
CA HIS A 17 10.55 -7.28 28.86
C HIS A 17 9.18 -7.75 28.36
N ARG A 18 8.22 -7.97 29.28
CA ARG A 18 6.85 -8.32 28.92
C ARG A 18 6.12 -7.16 28.25
N ASP A 19 6.34 -5.94 28.74
CA ASP A 19 5.76 -4.73 28.17
C ASP A 19 6.32 -4.49 26.75
N ASP A 20 7.64 -4.68 26.55
CA ASP A 20 8.28 -4.60 25.22
C ASP A 20 7.70 -5.63 24.23
N ILE A 21 7.53 -6.89 24.65
CA ILE A 21 6.93 -7.94 23.81
C ILE A 21 5.48 -7.58 23.44
N SER A 22 4.72 -7.05 24.40
CA SER A 22 3.32 -6.66 24.17
C SER A 22 3.23 -5.50 23.17
N MET A 23 4.13 -4.51 23.25
CA MET A 23 4.19 -3.39 22.33
C MET A 23 4.59 -3.83 20.92
N GLU A 24 5.55 -4.75 20.78
CA GLU A 24 5.94 -5.25 19.46
C GLU A 24 4.82 -6.07 18.80
N ALA A 25 4.12 -6.90 19.58
CA ALA A 25 2.96 -7.63 19.07
C ALA A 25 1.82 -6.69 18.60
N GLU A 26 1.61 -5.58 19.30
CA GLU A 26 0.65 -4.55 18.89
C GLU A 26 1.06 -3.87 17.59
N ARG A 27 2.35 -3.49 17.47
CA ARG A 27 2.92 -2.92 16.24
C ARG A 27 2.78 -3.87 15.06
N ASP A 28 3.10 -5.14 15.26
CA ASP A 28 2.99 -6.18 14.23
C ASP A 28 1.56 -6.43 13.79
N SER A 29 0.59 -6.34 14.71
CA SER A 29 -0.84 -6.38 14.38
C SER A 29 -1.22 -5.23 13.44
N ILE A 30 -0.81 -4.00 13.78
CA ILE A 30 -1.06 -2.81 12.94
C ILE A 30 -0.39 -2.96 11.57
N ARG A 31 0.90 -3.31 11.53
CA ARG A 31 1.67 -3.54 10.29
C ARG A 31 1.02 -4.62 9.44
N THR A 32 0.49 -5.69 10.05
CA THR A 32 -0.21 -6.77 9.35
C THR A 32 -1.45 -6.26 8.64
N MET A 33 -2.27 -5.44 9.31
CA MET A 33 -3.47 -4.85 8.70
C MET A 33 -3.09 -3.99 7.48
N PHE A 34 -2.07 -3.14 7.61
CA PHE A 34 -1.54 -2.36 6.49
C PHE A 34 -1.02 -3.24 5.36
N ALA A 35 -0.24 -4.27 5.68
CA ALA A 35 0.32 -5.19 4.69
C ALA A 35 -0.77 -5.87 3.86
N TYR A 36 -1.91 -6.25 4.46
CA TYR A 36 -3.04 -6.83 3.73
C TYR A 36 -3.71 -5.84 2.76
N GLU A 37 -3.98 -4.61 3.21
CA GLU A 37 -4.57 -3.58 2.34
C GLU A 37 -3.63 -3.23 1.18
N ILE A 38 -2.35 -2.98 1.49
CA ILE A 38 -1.32 -2.67 0.50
C ILE A 38 -1.14 -3.84 -0.47
N ALA A 39 -1.14 -5.09 0.01
CA ALA A 39 -1.03 -6.26 -0.87
C ALA A 39 -2.21 -6.35 -1.84
N ASN A 40 -3.41 -5.99 -1.39
CA ASN A 40 -4.58 -5.98 -2.24
C ASN A 40 -4.49 -4.89 -3.31
N ASN A 41 -4.14 -3.66 -2.93
CA ASN A 41 -3.96 -2.55 -3.87
C ASN A 41 -2.82 -2.83 -4.86
N HIS A 42 -1.70 -3.37 -4.38
CA HIS A 42 -0.53 -3.73 -5.17
C HIS A 42 -0.84 -4.74 -6.27
N ARG A 43 -1.80 -5.66 -6.07
CA ARG A 43 -2.24 -6.58 -7.13
C ARG A 43 -2.88 -5.83 -8.30
N ALA A 44 -3.69 -4.81 -8.03
CA ALA A 44 -4.29 -3.98 -9.07
C ALA A 44 -3.22 -3.18 -9.82
N LEU A 45 -2.28 -2.55 -9.09
CA LEU A 45 -1.16 -1.84 -9.69
C LEU A 45 -0.31 -2.77 -10.57
N THR A 46 0.09 -3.93 -10.04
CA THR A 46 0.88 -4.92 -10.80
C THR A 46 0.14 -5.43 -12.04
N PHE A 47 -1.18 -5.60 -11.97
CA PHE A 47 -1.96 -5.99 -13.13
C PHE A 47 -1.88 -4.92 -14.23
N LEU A 48 -2.09 -3.65 -13.87
CA LEU A 48 -2.02 -2.53 -14.81
C LEU A 48 -0.62 -2.39 -15.42
N ASP A 49 0.40 -2.48 -14.58
CA ASP A 49 1.82 -2.45 -14.95
C ASP A 49 2.16 -3.55 -15.97
N LYS A 50 1.87 -4.81 -15.64
CA LYS A 50 2.18 -5.96 -16.52
C LYS A 50 1.39 -5.98 -17.82
N THR A 51 0.25 -5.29 -17.86
CA THR A 51 -0.61 -5.23 -19.04
C THR A 51 -0.44 -3.94 -19.82
N ARG A 52 0.50 -3.04 -19.48
CA ARG A 52 0.71 -1.72 -20.11
C ARG A 52 0.75 -1.74 -21.66
N HIS A 53 1.28 -2.80 -22.26
CA HIS A 53 1.37 -2.96 -23.71
C HIS A 53 0.05 -3.39 -24.38
N ILE A 54 -0.94 -3.89 -23.63
CA ILE A 54 -2.22 -4.30 -24.20
C ILE A 54 -3.02 -3.07 -24.64
N GLY A 55 -3.31 -3.01 -25.93
CA GLY A 55 -4.06 -1.91 -26.54
C GLY A 55 -3.19 -0.70 -26.91
N PHE A 56 -1.90 -0.73 -26.62
CA PHE A 56 -0.95 0.32 -27.01
C PHE A 56 -0.66 0.26 -28.51
N ASP A 57 -0.72 1.39 -29.20
CA ASP A 57 -0.30 1.54 -30.59
C ASP A 57 0.73 2.66 -30.71
N GLU A 58 1.99 2.25 -30.91
CA GLU A 58 3.17 3.11 -31.09
C GLU A 58 2.98 4.18 -32.17
N ASN A 59 2.15 3.93 -33.20
CA ASN A 59 1.93 4.87 -34.28
C ASN A 59 0.90 5.95 -33.92
N SER A 60 -0.01 5.66 -32.99
CA SER A 60 -1.08 6.57 -32.54
C SER A 60 -0.71 7.36 -31.29
N GLU A 61 0.30 6.89 -30.56
CA GLU A 61 0.78 7.46 -29.33
C GLU A 61 2.20 7.95 -29.59
N HIS A 62 2.37 9.23 -29.93
CA HIS A 62 3.66 9.88 -30.18
C HIS A 62 4.56 9.94 -28.93
N PHE A 63 4.84 8.79 -28.34
CA PHE A 63 5.62 8.57 -27.12
C PHE A 63 6.89 7.82 -27.48
N VAL A 64 8.02 8.30 -26.95
CA VAL A 64 9.30 7.61 -26.99
C VAL A 64 9.51 7.00 -25.61
N GLY A 65 9.31 5.70 -25.45
CA GLY A 65 9.48 5.00 -24.16
C GLY A 65 8.52 3.83 -23.94
N GLU A 66 8.53 3.27 -22.74
CA GLU A 66 7.54 2.26 -22.35
C GLU A 66 6.13 2.88 -22.24
N PRO A 67 5.07 2.13 -22.58
CA PRO A 67 3.70 2.61 -22.43
C PRO A 67 3.36 2.87 -20.97
N PHE A 68 2.52 3.87 -20.72
CA PHE A 68 1.98 4.12 -19.39
C PHE A 68 1.08 2.97 -18.94
N ALA A 69 1.22 2.58 -17.67
CA ALA A 69 0.37 1.56 -17.07
C ALA A 69 -1.10 2.00 -17.01
N ILE A 70 -1.33 3.30 -16.82
CA ILE A 70 -2.63 3.96 -16.94
C ILE A 70 -2.66 4.83 -18.19
N ASN A 71 -2.52 4.19 -19.35
CA ASN A 71 -2.78 4.84 -20.63
C ASN A 71 -4.25 5.27 -20.71
N VAL A 72 -4.49 6.56 -20.96
CA VAL A 72 -5.81 7.19 -21.04
C VAL A 72 -6.48 7.07 -22.41
N LYS A 73 -5.78 6.51 -23.40
CA LYS A 73 -6.28 6.28 -24.76
C LYS A 73 -6.98 4.93 -24.87
N SER A 74 -6.43 4.01 -25.68
CA SER A 74 -7.00 2.68 -25.89
C SER A 74 -7.08 1.94 -24.55
N LEU A 75 -8.30 1.50 -24.19
CA LEU A 75 -8.63 0.89 -22.89
C LEU A 75 -8.48 1.81 -21.67
N GLY A 76 -8.36 3.13 -21.84
CA GLY A 76 -8.17 4.06 -20.73
C GLY A 76 -9.30 4.08 -19.72
N GLY A 77 -10.56 4.03 -20.16
CA GLY A 77 -11.70 3.92 -19.26
C GLY A 77 -11.63 2.69 -18.34
N PRO A 78 -11.50 1.47 -18.88
CA PRO A 78 -11.28 0.26 -18.09
C PRO A 78 -10.06 0.31 -17.16
N ARG A 79 -8.89 0.79 -17.64
CA ARG A 79 -7.67 0.90 -16.81
C ARG A 79 -7.87 1.83 -15.62
N LEU A 80 -8.48 3.00 -15.86
CA LEU A 80 -8.83 3.95 -14.80
C LEU A 80 -9.80 3.34 -13.79
N GLN A 81 -10.79 2.52 -14.23
CA GLN A 81 -11.68 1.82 -13.30
C GLN A 81 -10.95 0.79 -12.44
N ILE A 82 -10.00 0.04 -13.00
CA ILE A 82 -9.18 -0.90 -12.23
C ILE A 82 -8.34 -0.16 -11.19
N ALA A 83 -7.75 0.99 -11.55
CA ALA A 83 -7.02 1.83 -10.60
C ALA A 83 -7.92 2.32 -9.44
N LEU A 84 -9.23 2.54 -9.67
CA LEU A 84 -10.19 2.91 -8.62
C LEU A 84 -10.60 1.78 -7.68
N ASN A 85 -10.23 0.52 -7.95
CA ASN A 85 -10.56 -0.60 -7.07
C ASN A 85 -9.70 -0.64 -5.79
N GLN A 86 -8.73 0.25 -5.68
CA GLN A 86 -7.91 0.40 -4.49
C GLN A 86 -8.72 0.97 -3.30
N THR A 87 -8.23 0.75 -2.09
CA THR A 87 -8.87 1.17 -0.83
C THR A 87 -7.85 1.70 0.19
N ASP A 88 -8.31 2.64 1.02
CA ASP A 88 -7.57 3.29 2.12
C ASP A 88 -8.30 3.15 3.47
N LYS A 89 -9.08 2.07 3.62
CA LYS A 89 -9.95 1.86 4.78
C LYS A 89 -9.15 1.52 6.02
N VAL A 90 -8.16 0.64 5.89
CA VAL A 90 -7.25 0.31 6.99
C VAL A 90 -6.51 1.57 7.42
N PHE A 91 -5.99 2.34 6.48
CA PHE A 91 -5.35 3.62 6.82
C PHE A 91 -6.25 4.56 7.61
N LYS A 92 -7.49 4.78 7.15
CA LYS A 92 -8.45 5.61 7.88
C LYS A 92 -8.76 5.07 9.27
N SER A 93 -8.92 3.76 9.41
CA SER A 93 -9.23 3.12 10.71
C SER A 93 -8.06 3.17 11.69
N TYR A 94 -6.82 3.04 11.21
CA TYR A 94 -5.62 2.95 12.05
C TYR A 94 -4.80 4.26 12.07
N PHE A 95 -5.30 5.36 11.50
CA PHE A 95 -4.56 6.62 11.41
C PHE A 95 -4.10 7.13 12.79
N SER A 96 -4.96 7.07 13.80
CA SER A 96 -4.60 7.46 15.18
C SER A 96 -3.54 6.55 15.81
N GLU A 97 -3.42 5.32 15.31
CA GLU A 97 -2.51 4.30 15.81
C GLU A 97 -1.14 4.32 15.11
N LEU A 98 -0.96 5.12 14.05
CA LEU A 98 0.34 5.31 13.40
C LEU A 98 1.42 5.77 14.39
N SER A 99 1.04 6.53 15.42
CA SER A 99 1.95 6.99 16.48
C SER A 99 2.61 5.85 17.28
N LYS A 100 2.05 4.63 17.23
CA LYS A 100 2.60 3.45 17.90
C LYS A 100 3.70 2.76 17.08
N LEU A 101 3.77 3.03 15.77
CA LEU A 101 4.75 2.46 14.86
C LEU A 101 6.08 3.23 14.91
N ASP A 102 7.12 2.61 14.37
CA ASP A 102 8.41 3.27 14.23
C ASP A 102 8.33 4.39 13.18
N LYS A 103 9.11 5.47 13.37
CA LYS A 103 9.09 6.66 12.50
C LYS A 103 9.25 6.33 11.02
N GLU A 104 10.07 5.34 10.70
CA GLU A 104 10.30 4.91 9.32
C GLU A 104 9.05 4.25 8.71
N ASP A 105 8.35 3.39 9.48
CA ASP A 105 7.08 2.78 9.05
C ASP A 105 6.02 3.87 8.82
N VAL A 106 5.92 4.83 9.75
CA VAL A 106 4.98 5.96 9.61
C VAL A 106 5.27 6.75 8.35
N THR A 107 6.54 7.08 8.08
CA THR A 107 6.92 7.85 6.90
C THR A 107 6.56 7.11 5.63
N LEU A 108 6.93 5.83 5.52
CA LEU A 108 6.63 5.02 4.33
C LEU A 108 5.13 4.84 4.10
N LEU A 109 4.34 4.63 5.16
CA LEU A 109 2.89 4.53 5.06
C LEU A 109 2.27 5.87 4.63
N MET A 110 2.70 6.98 5.23
CA MET A 110 2.21 8.31 4.86
C MET A 110 2.52 8.65 3.40
N ASP A 111 3.73 8.38 2.94
CA ASP A 111 4.14 8.60 1.55
C ASP A 111 3.31 7.72 0.60
N TYR A 112 3.12 6.43 0.93
CA TYR A 112 2.30 5.51 0.13
C TYR A 112 0.85 6.00 -0.02
N TYR A 113 0.19 6.33 1.09
CA TYR A 113 -1.21 6.78 1.05
C TYR A 113 -1.36 8.19 0.48
N HIS A 114 -0.32 9.02 0.55
CA HIS A 114 -0.29 10.32 -0.13
C HIS A 114 -0.31 10.15 -1.66
N GLU A 115 0.60 9.34 -2.20
CA GLU A 115 0.67 9.05 -3.64
C GLU A 115 -0.62 8.37 -4.14
N GLN A 116 -1.15 7.41 -3.38
CA GLN A 116 -2.43 6.78 -3.67
C GLN A 116 -3.56 7.80 -3.73
N SER A 117 -3.66 8.71 -2.75
CA SER A 117 -4.71 9.71 -2.71
C SER A 117 -4.67 10.62 -3.94
N ILE A 118 -3.48 11.11 -4.31
CA ILE A 118 -3.32 11.95 -5.50
C ILE A 118 -3.68 11.17 -6.77
N LEU A 119 -3.21 9.93 -6.89
CA LEU A 119 -3.52 9.07 -8.02
C LEU A 119 -5.04 8.89 -8.16
N LEU A 120 -5.74 8.49 -7.10
CA LEU A 120 -7.18 8.22 -7.14
C LEU A 120 -8.00 9.48 -7.44
N GLU A 121 -7.61 10.64 -6.92
CA GLU A 121 -8.25 11.92 -7.27
C GLU A 121 -8.08 12.27 -8.75
N ARG A 122 -6.87 12.12 -9.29
CA ARG A 122 -6.58 12.35 -10.71
C ARG A 122 -7.32 11.37 -11.61
N VAL A 123 -7.37 10.09 -11.23
CA VAL A 123 -8.12 9.06 -11.97
C VAL A 123 -9.61 9.43 -12.06
N LYS A 124 -10.22 9.86 -10.93
CA LYS A 124 -11.63 10.32 -10.92
C LYS A 124 -11.83 11.55 -11.82
N SER A 125 -10.94 12.53 -11.74
CA SER A 125 -10.99 13.73 -12.59
C SER A 125 -10.87 13.39 -14.07
N THR A 126 -9.93 12.51 -14.42
CA THR A 126 -9.69 12.06 -15.80
C THR A 126 -10.91 11.32 -16.36
N LEU A 127 -11.48 10.40 -15.59
CA LEU A 127 -12.73 9.71 -15.96
C LEU A 127 -13.89 10.68 -16.21
N GLN A 128 -14.00 11.76 -15.43
CA GLN A 128 -15.01 12.80 -15.66
C GLN A 128 -14.73 13.57 -16.95
N LYS A 129 -13.48 13.96 -17.20
CA LYS A 129 -13.06 14.67 -18.42
C LYS A 129 -13.30 13.84 -19.68
N MET A 130 -12.98 12.54 -19.65
CA MET A 130 -13.24 11.61 -20.75
C MET A 130 -14.73 11.52 -21.09
N LYS A 131 -15.61 11.49 -20.08
CA LYS A 131 -17.08 11.51 -20.29
C LYS A 131 -17.56 12.83 -20.91
N SER A 132 -16.83 13.93 -20.71
CA SER A 132 -17.17 15.26 -21.24
C SER A 132 -16.59 15.58 -22.62
N GLY A 133 -15.79 14.68 -23.22
CA GLY A 133 -15.23 14.84 -24.57
C GLY A 133 -14.09 15.85 -24.69
N ASN A 134 -13.30 16.09 -23.63
CA ASN A 134 -12.22 17.08 -23.62
C ASN A 134 -10.82 16.43 -23.78
N ASP A 135 -10.52 15.94 -24.99
CA ASP A 135 -9.39 15.05 -25.27
C ASP A 135 -7.99 15.66 -24.99
N ILE A 136 -7.78 16.96 -25.24
CA ILE A 136 -6.46 17.60 -25.06
C ILE A 136 -6.02 17.61 -23.58
N LYS A 137 -6.96 17.73 -22.64
CA LYS A 137 -6.65 17.73 -21.21
C LYS A 137 -6.35 16.31 -20.68
N VAL A 138 -6.83 15.29 -21.37
CA VAL A 138 -6.69 13.88 -20.98
C VAL A 138 -5.26 13.40 -21.20
N ASP A 139 -4.60 13.82 -22.29
CA ASP A 139 -3.21 13.44 -22.57
C ASP A 139 -2.19 13.99 -21.56
N ILE A 140 -2.38 15.23 -21.06
CA ILE A 140 -1.54 15.80 -20.00
C ILE A 140 -1.74 15.06 -18.67
N ASP A 141 -2.99 14.66 -18.38
CA ASP A 141 -3.30 13.88 -17.19
C ASP A 141 -2.58 12.52 -17.21
N GLY A 142 -2.36 11.93 -18.39
CA GLY A 142 -1.65 10.65 -18.54
C GLY A 142 -0.24 10.64 -17.94
N TYR A 143 0.55 11.70 -18.15
CA TYR A 143 1.91 11.79 -17.60
C TYR A 143 1.90 11.85 -16.06
N LEU A 144 1.02 12.66 -15.49
CA LEU A 144 0.91 12.82 -14.04
C LEU A 144 0.33 11.55 -13.39
N LEU A 145 -0.58 10.86 -14.09
CA LEU A 145 -1.08 9.56 -13.65
C LEU A 145 0.04 8.51 -13.59
N GLU A 146 0.90 8.46 -14.61
CA GLU A 146 2.02 7.50 -14.62
C GLU A 146 3.02 7.78 -13.50
N GLU A 147 3.37 9.04 -13.25
CA GLU A 147 4.30 9.41 -12.16
C GLU A 147 3.80 8.91 -10.80
N HIS A 148 2.58 9.29 -10.41
CA HIS A 148 2.00 8.88 -9.14
C HIS A 148 1.75 7.36 -9.08
N PHE A 149 1.39 6.74 -10.21
CA PHE A 149 1.25 5.29 -10.31
C PHE A 149 2.57 4.57 -10.01
N MET A 150 3.67 5.00 -10.63
CA MET A 150 4.98 4.39 -10.44
C MET A 150 5.52 4.62 -9.02
N ASN A 151 5.28 5.81 -8.45
CA ASN A 151 5.61 6.09 -7.05
C ASN A 151 4.84 5.17 -6.10
N GLU A 152 3.52 5.04 -6.27
CA GLU A 152 2.69 4.17 -5.46
C GLU A 152 3.10 2.68 -5.60
N LEU A 153 3.37 2.23 -6.83
CA LEU A 153 3.83 0.86 -7.10
C LEU A 153 5.18 0.57 -6.44
N ASN A 154 6.11 1.52 -6.47
CA ASN A 154 7.41 1.38 -5.83
C ASN A 154 7.30 1.37 -4.29
N LEU A 155 6.51 2.26 -3.72
CA LEU A 155 6.27 2.32 -2.27
C LEU A 155 5.57 1.05 -1.75
N SER A 156 4.58 0.55 -2.49
CA SER A 156 3.92 -0.71 -2.14
C SER A 156 4.90 -1.90 -2.19
N ASN A 157 5.79 -1.97 -3.18
CA ASN A 157 6.86 -2.98 -3.21
C ASN A 157 7.78 -2.91 -1.98
N ILE A 158 8.20 -1.70 -1.59
CA ILE A 158 9.05 -1.48 -0.41
C ILE A 158 8.34 -1.94 0.86
N LEU A 159 7.09 -1.51 1.07
CA LEU A 159 6.28 -1.86 2.24
C LEU A 159 6.01 -3.37 2.31
N LEU A 160 5.68 -4.01 1.18
CA LEU A 160 5.41 -5.45 1.13
C LEU A 160 6.67 -6.28 1.40
N LYS A 161 7.84 -5.83 0.93
CA LYS A 161 9.11 -6.46 1.27
C LYS A 161 9.43 -6.31 2.76
N ARG A 162 9.15 -5.14 3.33
CA ARG A 162 9.35 -4.87 4.76
C ARG A 162 8.46 -5.77 5.64
N TYR A 163 7.18 -5.89 5.29
CA TYR A 163 6.19 -6.65 6.05
C TYR A 163 6.05 -8.12 5.62
N SER A 164 6.94 -8.64 4.77
CA SER A 164 6.82 -9.98 4.20
C SER A 164 6.81 -11.09 5.27
N HIS A 165 7.54 -10.87 6.37
CA HIS A 165 7.63 -11.80 7.48
C HIS A 165 6.28 -11.94 8.21
N LEU A 166 5.53 -10.85 8.36
CA LEU A 166 4.22 -10.81 9.02
C LEU A 166 3.15 -11.55 8.21
N LEU A 167 3.12 -11.34 6.89
CA LEU A 167 2.18 -12.03 5.99
C LEU A 167 2.37 -13.56 6.01
N SER A 168 3.61 -14.02 6.23
CA SER A 168 3.93 -15.45 6.31
C SER A 168 3.58 -16.08 7.67
N GLN A 169 3.64 -15.30 8.76
CA GLN A 169 3.33 -15.75 10.12
C GLN A 169 1.82 -15.80 10.35
N TYR A 170 1.08 -14.77 9.94
CA TYR A 170 -0.37 -14.72 10.08
C TYR A 170 -1.07 -15.87 9.31
N ALA A 171 -0.56 -16.21 8.12
CA ALA A 171 -1.04 -17.36 7.34
C ALA A 171 -0.77 -18.72 8.02
N LYS A 172 0.24 -18.83 8.88
CA LYS A 172 0.54 -20.04 9.65
C LYS A 172 -0.32 -20.12 10.91
N GLU A 173 -0.47 -19.01 11.65
CA GLU A 173 -1.26 -18.97 12.89
C GLU A 173 -2.75 -19.27 12.66
N HIS A 174 -3.34 -18.77 11.56
CA HIS A 174 -4.72 -19.10 11.20
C HIS A 174 -4.90 -20.56 10.80
N LYS A 175 -3.95 -21.15 10.06
CA LYS A 175 -3.98 -22.60 9.75
C LYS A 175 -3.94 -23.48 11.00
N THR A 176 -3.17 -23.10 12.02
CA THR A 176 -3.14 -23.83 13.30
C THR A 176 -4.42 -23.65 14.12
N LYS A 177 -5.09 -22.50 14.04
CA LYS A 177 -6.39 -22.30 14.73
C LYS A 177 -7.52 -23.10 14.07
N ASP A 178 -7.51 -23.23 12.74
CA ASP A 178 -8.50 -24.04 12.02
C ASP A 178 -8.31 -25.56 12.20
N LEU A 179 -7.10 -26.00 12.57
CA LEU A 179 -6.81 -27.42 12.87
C LEU A 179 -7.18 -27.83 14.31
N HIS A 180 -7.56 -26.86 15.16
CA HIS A 180 -7.93 -27.08 16.55
C HIS A 180 -9.43 -26.86 16.83
N ASN A 181 -10.25 -26.70 15.78
CA ASN A 181 -11.71 -26.69 15.86
C ASN A 181 -12.32 -27.95 15.25
#